data_AF-A0A0A8URW3-F1
#
_entry.id   AF-A0A0A8URW3-F1
#
_cell.length_a   1.000
_cell.length_b   1.000
_cell.length_c   1.000
_cell.angle_alpha   90.00
_cell.angle_beta   90.00
_cell.angle_gamma   90.00
#
_symmetry.space_group_name_H-M   'P 1'
#
loop_
_entity.id
_entity.type
_entity.pdbx_description
1 polymer ?
#
loop_
_entity_poly.entity_id
_entity_poly.type
_entity_poly.pdbx_seq_one_letter_code
_entity_poly.pdbx_strand_id
1 'polypeptide(L)'
;MHLKNFSIITKNQKNYLSPAYDLLNTTIAMTNPKEELALPLKGKKNNLTKKDFLTYFAVERLKLNQKIIDEMIDNFLQITPSWYLSIDNSFLSKEMKQKYKNLLQERLDKLFT
;
A
#
# COMPACT_ATOMS: atom_id res chain seq x y z
N MET A 1 1.61 8.47 4.34
CA MET A 1 0.64 9.42 3.75
C MET A 1 -0.28 9.98 4.83
N HIS A 2 -0.33 11.30 4.99
CA HIS A 2 -1.26 12.00 5.89
C HIS A 2 -2.42 12.64 5.11
N LEU A 3 -3.39 13.26 5.79
CA LEU A 3 -4.61 13.80 5.16
C LEU A 3 -4.34 14.79 4.01
N LYS A 4 -3.25 15.58 4.04
CA LYS A 4 -2.89 16.49 2.94
C LYS A 4 -2.44 15.78 1.65
N ASN A 5 -2.23 14.45 1.68
CA ASN A 5 -1.85 13.65 0.50
C ASN A 5 -3.07 13.09 -0.25
N PHE A 6 -4.28 13.46 0.19
CA PHE A 6 -5.52 13.15 -0.49
C PHE A 6 -6.18 14.46 -0.91
N SER A 7 -6.52 14.56 -2.20
CA SER A 7 -7.22 15.71 -2.76
C SER A 7 -8.51 15.27 -3.43
N ILE A 8 -9.48 16.17 -3.45
CA ILE A 8 -10.77 16.00 -4.14
C ILE A 8 -10.80 16.95 -5.33
N ILE A 9 -11.15 16.44 -6.50
CA ILE A 9 -11.40 17.20 -7.71
C ILE A 9 -12.91 17.30 -7.88
N THR A 10 -13.44 18.52 -7.92
CA THR A 10 -14.86 18.77 -8.20
C THR A 10 -15.03 19.17 -9.66
N LYS A 11 -15.79 18.38 -10.42
CA LYS A 11 -16.12 18.65 -11.82
C LYS A 11 -17.58 18.33 -12.08
N ASN A 12 -18.30 19.23 -12.75
CA ASN A 12 -19.73 19.06 -13.06
C ASN A 12 -20.57 18.70 -11.82
N GLN A 13 -20.33 19.38 -10.69
CA GLN A 13 -20.98 19.13 -9.40
C GLN A 13 -20.77 17.71 -8.83
N LYS A 14 -19.78 16.97 -9.33
CA LYS A 14 -19.39 15.65 -8.82
C LYS A 14 -17.99 15.73 -8.24
N ASN A 15 -17.80 15.04 -7.11
CA ASN A 15 -16.52 14.95 -6.41
C ASN A 15 -15.81 13.65 -6.80
N TYR A 16 -14.53 13.76 -7.13
CA TYR A 16 -13.66 12.64 -7.50
C TYR A 16 -12.41 12.68 -6.64
N LEU A 17 -11.83 11.52 -6.32
CA LEU A 17 -10.48 11.50 -5.79
C LEU A 17 -9.50 11.92 -6.89
N SER A 18 -8.52 12.73 -6.55
CA SER A 18 -7.39 12.99 -7.44
C SER A 18 -6.59 11.70 -7.67
N PRO A 19 -5.79 11.62 -8.75
CA PRO A 19 -4.71 10.65 -8.82
C PRO A 19 -3.84 10.69 -7.56
N ALA A 20 -3.29 9.55 -7.17
CA ALA A 20 -2.37 9.48 -6.03
C ALA A 20 -1.08 10.26 -6.34
N TYR A 21 -0.57 10.97 -5.34
CA TYR A 21 0.67 11.74 -5.41
C TYR A 21 1.45 11.61 -4.10
N ASP A 22 2.70 12.08 -4.09
CA ASP A 22 3.60 12.00 -2.93
C ASP A 22 3.75 10.56 -2.40
N LEU A 23 4.00 9.64 -3.34
CA LEU A 23 4.24 8.23 -3.08
C LEU A 23 5.75 7.99 -2.89
N LEU A 24 6.20 8.01 -1.65
CA LEU A 24 7.59 7.77 -1.28
C LEU A 24 7.70 6.58 -0.33
N ASN A 25 8.66 5.69 -0.60
CA ASN A 25 8.98 4.58 0.30
C ASN A 25 9.91 5.07 1.42
N THR A 26 9.32 5.66 2.46
CA THR A 26 10.04 6.15 3.63
C THR A 26 10.72 5.03 4.42
N THR A 27 10.22 3.79 4.35
CA THR A 27 10.83 2.64 5.02
C THR A 27 12.25 2.38 4.54
N ILE A 28 12.52 2.53 3.24
CA ILE A 28 13.85 2.32 2.66
C ILE A 28 14.71 3.59 2.80
N ALA A 29 14.11 4.78 2.70
CA ALA A 29 14.83 6.05 2.73
C ALA A 29 15.27 6.48 4.14
N MET A 30 14.58 6.03 5.20
CA MET A 30 14.85 6.44 6.58
C MET A 30 15.65 5.40 7.35
N THR A 31 16.58 5.84 8.19
CA THR A 31 17.27 4.99 9.16
C THR A 31 16.32 4.73 10.35
N ASN A 32 15.93 3.48 10.59
CA ASN A 32 14.96 3.08 11.63
C ASN A 32 13.57 3.73 11.52
N PRO A 33 12.76 3.39 10.50
CA PRO A 33 11.36 3.80 10.44
C PRO A 33 10.59 3.25 11.66
N LYS A 34 10.04 4.15 12.49
CA LYS A 34 9.26 3.78 13.69
C LYS A 34 7.77 3.49 13.39
N GLU A 35 7.25 4.06 12.32
CA GLU A 35 5.84 3.96 11.91
C GLU A 35 5.75 3.42 10.47
N GLU A 36 4.88 2.43 10.25
CA GLU A 36 4.54 1.87 8.92
C GLU A 36 3.46 2.71 8.23
N LEU A 37 2.54 3.32 9.01
CA LEU A 37 1.49 4.22 8.53
C LEU A 37 1.47 5.52 9.32
N ALA A 38 1.21 6.63 8.61
CA ALA A 38 1.02 7.94 9.25
C ALA A 38 -0.38 8.08 9.89
N LEU A 39 -1.41 7.48 9.28
CA LEU A 39 -2.76 7.41 9.84
C LEU A 39 -2.94 6.05 10.53
N PRO A 40 -3.39 6.02 11.80
CA PRO A 40 -3.53 4.77 12.53
C PRO A 40 -4.66 3.92 11.96
N LEU A 41 -4.42 2.61 11.86
CA LEU A 41 -5.43 1.61 11.58
C LEU A 41 -5.68 0.80 12.84
N LYS A 42 -6.93 0.79 13.33
CA LYS A 42 -7.28 0.12 14.60
C LYS A 42 -6.41 0.60 15.79
N GLY A 43 -6.08 1.90 15.81
CA GLY A 43 -5.18 2.49 16.82
C GLY A 43 -3.69 2.12 16.66
N LYS A 44 -3.33 1.31 15.66
CA LYS A 44 -1.96 0.89 15.39
C LYS A 44 -1.36 1.69 14.23
N LYS A 45 -0.07 1.97 14.32
CA LYS A 45 0.73 2.58 13.23
C LYS A 45 1.88 1.69 12.75
N ASN A 46 2.09 0.57 13.41
CA ASN A 46 3.12 -0.43 13.11
C ASN A 46 2.57 -1.83 13.45
N ASN A 47 3.32 -2.87 13.09
CA ASN A 47 2.97 -4.27 13.31
C ASN A 47 1.59 -4.62 12.74
N LEU A 48 1.27 -4.05 11.58
CA LEU A 48 -0.02 -4.23 10.92
C LEU A 48 -0.06 -5.59 10.23
N THR A 49 -1.14 -6.33 10.44
CA THR A 49 -1.31 -7.71 9.94
C THR A 49 -2.36 -7.78 8.84
N LYS A 50 -2.39 -8.90 8.12
CA LYS A 50 -3.48 -9.25 7.19
C LYS A 50 -4.87 -9.04 7.80
N LYS A 51 -5.07 -9.42 9.07
CA LYS A 51 -6.35 -9.23 9.78
C LYS A 51 -6.71 -7.78 10.00
N ASP A 52 -5.73 -6.90 10.24
CA ASP A 52 -5.99 -5.47 10.42
C ASP A 52 -6.53 -4.85 9.11
N PHE A 53 -6.03 -5.29 7.94
CA PHE A 53 -6.48 -4.82 6.64
C PHE A 53 -7.73 -5.53 6.12
N LEU A 54 -7.72 -6.86 6.03
CA LEU A 54 -8.79 -7.60 5.35
C LEU A 54 -10.01 -7.81 6.24
N THR A 55 -9.83 -8.08 7.54
CA THR A 55 -10.96 -8.30 8.44
C THR A 55 -11.46 -6.98 9.00
N TYR A 56 -10.61 -6.26 9.74
CA TYR A 56 -11.05 -5.03 10.40
C TYR A 56 -11.35 -3.92 9.39
N PHE A 57 -10.39 -3.56 8.52
CA PHE A 57 -10.60 -2.41 7.64
C PHE A 57 -11.62 -2.70 6.53
N ALA A 58 -11.39 -3.74 5.72
CA ALA A 58 -12.22 -4.03 4.55
C ALA A 58 -13.63 -4.53 4.93
N VAL A 59 -13.75 -5.53 5.80
CA VAL A 59 -15.06 -6.10 6.17
C VAL A 59 -15.75 -5.27 7.25
N GLU A 60 -15.15 -5.09 8.43
CA GLU A 60 -15.87 -4.48 9.56
C GLU A 60 -16.10 -2.97 9.39
N ARG A 61 -15.09 -2.22 8.89
CA ARG A 61 -15.15 -0.76 8.78
C ARG A 61 -15.74 -0.28 7.45
N LEU A 62 -15.27 -0.82 6.33
CA LEU A 62 -15.72 -0.42 5.00
C LEU A 62 -16.95 -1.20 4.51
N LYS A 63 -17.30 -2.31 5.18
CA LYS A 63 -18.44 -3.17 4.80
C LYS A 63 -18.36 -3.66 3.36
N LEU A 64 -17.15 -3.93 2.88
CA LEU A 64 -16.95 -4.52 1.56
C LEU A 64 -17.43 -5.98 1.58
N ASN A 65 -18.05 -6.39 0.48
CA ASN A 65 -18.42 -7.79 0.32
C ASN A 65 -17.18 -8.65 -0.02
N GLN A 66 -17.27 -9.94 0.26
CA GLN A 66 -16.15 -10.87 0.09
C GLN A 66 -15.66 -10.91 -1.36
N LYS A 67 -16.57 -10.86 -2.34
CA LYS A 67 -16.22 -10.87 -3.76
C LYS A 67 -15.29 -9.73 -4.16
N ILE A 68 -15.57 -8.49 -3.71
CA ILE A 68 -14.72 -7.33 -3.99
C ILE A 68 -13.34 -7.48 -3.34
N ILE A 69 -13.29 -8.05 -2.13
CA ILE A 69 -12.03 -8.28 -1.41
C ILE A 69 -11.18 -9.32 -2.15
N ASP A 70 -11.79 -10.43 -2.57
CA ASP A 70 -11.11 -11.49 -3.32
C ASP A 70 -10.58 -10.97 -4.67
N GLU A 71 -11.42 -10.25 -5.43
CA GLU A 71 -11.00 -9.61 -6.69
C GLU A 71 -9.84 -8.64 -6.48
N MET A 72 -9.85 -7.86 -5.39
CA MET A 72 -8.75 -6.95 -5.07
C MET A 72 -7.45 -7.71 -4.78
N ILE A 73 -7.52 -8.79 -3.99
CA ILE A 73 -6.36 -9.64 -3.66
C ILE A 73 -5.79 -10.27 -4.93
N ASP A 74 -6.65 -10.84 -5.78
CA ASP A 74 -6.24 -11.48 -7.04
C ASP A 74 -5.55 -10.47 -7.96
N ASN A 75 -6.09 -9.25 -8.09
CA ASN A 75 -5.46 -8.19 -8.86
C ASN A 75 -4.07 -7.83 -8.34
N PHE A 76 -3.89 -7.75 -7.01
CA PHE A 76 -2.58 -7.49 -6.39
C PHE A 76 -1.57 -8.60 -6.69
N LEU A 77 -1.99 -9.87 -6.60
CA LEU A 77 -1.12 -11.00 -6.90
C LEU A 77 -0.75 -11.07 -8.38
N GLN A 78 -1.71 -10.83 -9.27
CA GLN A 78 -1.49 -10.84 -10.72
C GLN A 78 -0.56 -9.72 -11.19
N ILE A 79 -0.65 -8.52 -10.60
CA ILE A 79 0.18 -7.38 -11.00
C ILE A 79 1.59 -7.41 -10.37
N THR A 80 1.79 -8.20 -9.32
CA THR A 80 3.06 -8.28 -8.58
C THR A 80 4.31 -8.48 -9.46
N PRO A 81 4.34 -9.37 -10.47
CA PRO A 81 5.49 -9.51 -11.36
C PRO A 81 5.87 -8.21 -12.10
N SER A 82 4.89 -7.37 -12.44
CA SER A 82 5.14 -6.09 -13.11
C SER A 82 5.84 -5.08 -12.19
N TRP A 83 5.63 -5.18 -10.88
CA TRP A 83 6.30 -4.33 -9.91
C TRP A 83 7.79 -4.69 -9.79
N TYR A 84 8.11 -5.99 -9.76
CA TYR A 84 9.49 -6.45 -9.82
C TYR A 84 10.20 -5.96 -11.09
N LEU A 85 9.54 -6.08 -12.24
CA LEU A 85 10.05 -5.56 -13.51
C LEU A 85 10.27 -4.04 -13.48
N SER A 86 9.33 -3.29 -12.87
CA SER A 86 9.44 -1.83 -12.73
C SER A 86 10.63 -1.43 -11.84
N ILE A 87 10.88 -2.18 -10.76
CA ILE A 87 12.07 -1.98 -9.90
C ILE A 87 13.34 -2.26 -10.71
N ASP A 88 13.36 -3.33 -11.50
CA ASP A 88 14.53 -3.69 -12.33
C ASP A 88 14.83 -2.68 -13.43
N ASN A 89 13.80 -2.10 -14.04
CA ASN A 89 13.93 -1.09 -15.09
C ASN A 89 14.18 0.33 -14.54
N SER A 90 14.13 0.53 -13.22
CA SER A 90 14.36 1.84 -12.61
C SER A 90 15.84 2.27 -12.66
N PHE A 91 16.07 3.57 -12.45
CA PHE A 91 17.40 4.18 -12.33
C PHE A 91 18.08 3.96 -10.96
N LEU A 92 17.50 3.11 -10.10
CA LEU A 92 18.05 2.83 -8.77
C LEU A 92 19.38 2.06 -8.87
N SER A 93 20.24 2.24 -7.87
CA SER A 93 21.44 1.40 -7.71
C SER A 93 21.05 -0.06 -7.49
N LYS A 94 21.97 -0.99 -7.78
CA LYS A 94 21.75 -2.43 -7.56
C LYS A 94 21.34 -2.73 -6.11
N GLU A 95 22.01 -2.09 -5.15
CA GLU A 95 21.69 -2.23 -3.73
C GLU A 95 20.26 -1.76 -3.41
N MET A 96 19.86 -0.60 -3.93
CA MET A 96 18.52 -0.07 -3.70
C MET A 96 17.44 -0.94 -4.35
N LYS A 97 17.67 -1.44 -5.57
CA LYS A 97 16.75 -2.40 -6.21
C LYS A 97 16.54 -3.62 -5.32
N GLN A 98 17.62 -4.18 -4.75
CA GLN A 98 17.51 -5.33 -3.86
C GLN A 98 16.72 -5.01 -2.58
N LYS A 99 16.96 -3.85 -1.95
CA LYS A 99 16.18 -3.41 -0.78
C LYS A 99 14.69 -3.31 -1.09
N TYR A 100 14.32 -2.76 -2.24
CA TYR A 100 12.93 -2.67 -2.69
C TYR A 100 12.30 -4.05 -2.92
N LYS A 101 13.01 -4.96 -3.59
CA LYS A 101 12.52 -6.32 -3.84
C LYS A 101 12.31 -7.10 -2.55
N ASN A 102 13.27 -7.04 -1.62
CA ASN A 102 13.16 -7.72 -0.33
C ASN A 102 11.96 -7.23 0.48
N LEU A 103 11.79 -5.90 0.57
CA LEU A 103 10.67 -5.31 1.29
C LEU A 103 9.33 -5.62 0.62
N LEU A 104 9.28 -5.65 -0.71
CA LEU A 104 8.07 -6.03 -1.43
C LEU A 104 7.69 -7.48 -1.10
N GLN A 105 8.65 -8.41 -1.17
CA GLN A 105 8.42 -9.81 -0.85
C GLN A 105 7.93 -9.99 0.60
N GLU A 106 8.59 -9.36 1.56
CA GLU A 106 8.19 -9.41 2.98
C GLU A 106 6.73 -8.97 3.17
N ARG A 107 6.31 -7.90 2.49
CA ARG A 107 4.92 -7.39 2.58
C ARG A 107 3.92 -8.31 1.91
N LEU A 108 4.28 -8.92 0.77
CA LEU A 108 3.43 -9.90 0.10
C LEU A 108 3.20 -11.12 0.99
N ASP A 109 4.27 -11.64 1.60
CA ASP A 109 4.20 -12.79 2.51
C ASP A 109 3.34 -12.46 3.75
N LYS A 110 3.49 -11.25 4.29
CA LYS A 110 2.71 -10.80 5.47
C LYS A 110 1.22 -10.62 5.18
N LEU A 111 0.85 -10.26 3.95
CA LEU A 111 -0.52 -9.86 3.60
C LEU A 111 -1.30 -10.92 2.83
N PHE A 112 -0.63 -11.75 2.03
CA PHE A 112 -1.29 -12.64 1.08
C PHE A 112 -0.96 -14.11 1.28
N THR A 113 0.20 -14.45 1.85
CA THR A 113 0.49 -15.79 2.38
C THR A 113 -0.22 -15.99 3.73
#